data_AF-A0A8T0DLN3-F1
#
_entry.id   AF-A0A8T0DLN3-F1
#
_cell.length_a   1.000
_cell.length_b   1.000
_cell.length_c   1.000
_cell.angle_alpha   90.00
_cell.angle_beta   90.00
_cell.angle_gamma   90.00
#
_symmetry.space_group_name_H-M   'P 1'
#
loop_
_entity.id
_entity.type
_entity.pdbx_description
1 polymer ?
#
loop_
_entity_poly.entity_id
_entity_poly.type
_entity_poly.pdbx_seq_one_letter_code
_entity_poly.pdbx_strand_id
1 'polypeptide(L)'
;MDDLDRLLDEAQLTNCFAKNTTEDFLNEKYCAQSPNVDETIDDILNGKVETFTKFSGEKYLGRNTNEKQTFRCSISHLGGVHIPLGWSNLSKIKACDQLKCTSCDNVIIMFEDSGWRSGVDYYFLRTNYPNRINLGTKLKNLKGSRAYCCQCTSIWVTELVRLDQLPQLRWICGKHAQ
;
A
#
# COMPACT_ATOMS: atom_id res chain seq x y z
N MET A 1 29.33 -37.93 4.32
CA MET A 1 29.39 -36.50 3.94
C MET A 1 27.97 -35.97 4.05
N ASP A 2 27.35 -36.13 5.22
CA ASP A 2 25.87 -36.11 5.35
C ASP A 2 25.39 -35.30 6.57
N ASP A 3 26.31 -34.80 7.40
CA ASP A 3 25.96 -34.03 8.60
C ASP A 3 25.68 -32.56 8.31
N LEU A 4 26.14 -32.05 7.15
CA LEU A 4 25.95 -30.65 6.76
C LEU A 4 24.59 -30.40 6.10
N ASP A 5 24.10 -31.36 5.32
CA ASP A 5 22.79 -31.27 4.64
C ASP A 5 21.64 -31.41 5.64
N ARG A 6 21.81 -32.25 6.68
CA ARG A 6 20.83 -32.42 7.76
C ARG A 6 20.62 -31.14 8.59
N LEU A 7 21.68 -30.35 8.77
CA LEU A 7 21.64 -29.05 9.45
C LEU A 7 20.99 -27.95 8.59
N LEU A 8 21.05 -28.07 7.26
CA LEU A 8 20.38 -27.17 6.32
C LEU A 8 18.87 -27.43 6.26
N ASP A 9 18.44 -28.69 6.33
CA ASP A 9 17.01 -29.04 6.35
C ASP A 9 16.34 -28.69 7.69
N GLU A 10 17.04 -28.84 8.82
CA GLU A 10 16.54 -28.41 10.14
C GLU A 10 16.43 -26.87 10.24
N ALA A 11 17.38 -26.14 9.66
CA ALA A 11 17.32 -24.68 9.54
C ALA A 11 16.22 -24.22 8.56
N GLN A 12 15.94 -24.99 7.50
CA GLN A 12 14.84 -24.69 6.58
C GLN A 12 13.48 -24.90 7.26
N LEU A 13 13.27 -26.01 7.96
CA LEU A 13 12.02 -26.29 8.69
C LEU A 13 11.73 -25.24 9.77
N THR A 14 12.74 -24.83 10.55
CA THR A 14 12.56 -23.79 11.59
C THR A 14 12.32 -22.39 11.00
N ASN A 15 12.80 -22.10 9.78
CA ASN A 15 12.65 -20.82 9.11
C ASN A 15 11.38 -20.71 8.25
N CYS A 16 10.81 -21.85 7.80
CA CYS A 16 9.56 -21.91 7.04
C CYS A 16 8.32 -21.63 7.92
N PHE A 17 8.34 -22.02 9.19
CA PHE A 17 7.20 -21.79 10.10
C PHE A 17 7.16 -20.37 10.69
N ALA A 18 8.30 -19.66 10.78
CA ALA A 18 8.33 -18.31 11.39
C ALA A 18 8.01 -17.17 10.41
N LYS A 19 8.27 -17.36 9.11
CA LYS A 19 8.13 -16.30 8.09
C LYS A 19 6.73 -16.22 7.47
N ASN A 20 5.98 -17.32 7.45
CA ASN A 20 4.66 -17.36 6.83
C ASN A 20 3.52 -16.92 7.78
N THR A 21 3.81 -16.69 9.06
CA THR A 21 2.79 -16.51 10.11
C THR A 21 2.71 -15.07 10.60
N THR A 22 3.53 -14.14 10.10
CA THR A 22 3.51 -12.74 10.57
C THR A 22 2.91 -11.79 9.54
N GLU A 23 3.27 -11.90 8.26
CA GLU A 23 2.67 -11.08 7.19
C GLU A 23 1.23 -11.46 6.88
N ASP A 24 0.89 -12.76 6.83
CA ASP A 24 -0.49 -13.21 6.65
C ASP A 24 -1.37 -12.85 7.86
N PHE A 25 -0.83 -12.92 9.09
CA PHE A 25 -1.55 -12.54 10.31
C PHE A 25 -1.75 -11.03 10.43
N LEU A 26 -0.85 -10.18 9.92
CA LEU A 26 -1.06 -8.74 9.91
C LEU A 26 -2.19 -8.38 8.93
N ASN A 27 -2.17 -8.96 7.73
CA ASN A 27 -3.24 -8.79 6.77
C ASN A 27 -4.59 -9.30 7.28
N GLU A 28 -4.61 -10.39 8.05
CA GLU A 28 -5.82 -10.93 8.67
C GLU A 28 -6.28 -10.10 9.89
N LYS A 29 -5.36 -9.68 10.77
CA LYS A 29 -5.65 -8.92 11.99
C LYS A 29 -6.22 -7.52 11.72
N TYR A 30 -5.74 -6.83 10.68
CA TYR A 30 -6.29 -5.53 10.28
C TYR A 30 -7.48 -5.65 9.31
N CYS A 31 -7.85 -6.87 8.89
CA CYS A 31 -9.04 -7.18 8.10
C CYS A 31 -10.22 -7.69 8.94
N ALA A 32 -9.99 -8.21 10.15
CA ALA A 32 -11.00 -8.89 10.97
C ALA A 32 -11.74 -8.02 12.00
N GLN A 33 -11.64 -6.68 11.95
CA GLN A 33 -12.41 -5.79 12.82
C GLN A 33 -13.60 -5.18 12.06
N SER A 34 -14.56 -6.03 11.70
CA SER A 34 -15.86 -5.56 11.20
C SER A 34 -16.86 -5.54 12.36
N PRO A 35 -17.45 -4.38 12.71
CA PRO A 35 -18.79 -4.35 13.25
C PRO A 35 -19.75 -4.76 12.13
N ASN A 36 -20.52 -5.80 12.38
CA ASN A 36 -21.60 -6.25 11.53
C ASN A 36 -22.67 -5.14 11.49
N VAL A 37 -22.84 -4.50 10.33
CA VAL A 37 -24.01 -3.67 10.04
C VAL A 37 -24.49 -4.03 8.63
N ASP A 38 -25.44 -4.96 8.62
CA ASP A 38 -26.45 -5.07 7.59
C ASP A 38 -27.28 -3.78 7.62
N GLU A 39 -27.24 -2.99 6.56
CA GLU A 39 -28.38 -2.18 6.08
C GLU A 39 -28.03 -1.45 4.77
N THR A 40 -29.07 -1.40 3.94
CA THR A 40 -29.14 -1.02 2.53
C THR A 40 -28.79 0.43 2.25
N ILE A 41 -28.53 0.76 0.98
CA ILE A 41 -29.16 1.89 0.24
C ILE A 41 -28.68 1.87 -1.22
N ASP A 42 -29.66 1.59 -2.09
CA ASP A 42 -29.63 1.59 -3.55
C ASP A 42 -29.61 3.02 -4.13
N ASP A 43 -28.45 3.71 -4.20
CA ASP A 43 -28.42 5.07 -4.79
C ASP A 43 -27.10 5.47 -5.47
N ILE A 44 -26.52 4.62 -6.32
CA ILE A 44 -25.48 5.06 -7.29
C ILE A 44 -25.74 4.45 -8.69
N LEU A 45 -26.97 4.62 -9.18
CA LEU A 45 -27.26 4.59 -10.61
C LEU A 45 -27.47 6.03 -11.07
N ASN A 46 -26.39 6.70 -11.49
CA ASN A 46 -26.36 7.70 -12.57
C ASN A 46 -25.04 8.49 -12.56
N GLY A 47 -24.19 8.31 -13.56
CA GLY A 47 -23.12 9.28 -13.82
C GLY A 47 -21.90 8.76 -14.57
N LYS A 48 -22.03 8.66 -15.91
CA LYS A 48 -20.97 8.73 -16.94
C LYS A 48 -19.59 8.13 -16.64
N VAL A 49 -19.31 7.04 -17.34
CA VAL A 49 -17.96 6.58 -17.70
C VAL A 49 -17.30 7.67 -18.57
N GLU A 50 -16.25 8.30 -18.07
CA GLU A 50 -15.33 9.07 -18.91
C GLU A 50 -13.94 8.43 -18.95
N THR A 51 -13.53 8.26 -20.19
CA THR A 51 -12.36 7.61 -20.76
C THR A 51 -11.01 8.01 -20.17
N PHE A 52 -10.15 7.01 -20.09
CA PHE A 52 -8.70 7.06 -19.84
C PHE A 52 -7.97 8.14 -20.64
N THR A 53 -7.29 9.04 -19.93
CA THR A 53 -6.34 9.99 -20.54
C THR A 53 -4.90 9.60 -20.17
N LYS A 54 -4.09 9.48 -21.22
CA LYS A 54 -2.68 9.09 -21.27
C LYS A 54 -1.78 9.98 -20.39
N PHE A 55 -0.87 9.37 -19.62
CA PHE A 55 0.29 10.06 -19.05
C PHE A 55 1.49 9.88 -19.99
N SER A 56 2.05 10.99 -20.46
CA SER A 56 3.32 11.04 -21.19
C SER A 56 4.19 12.16 -20.65
N GLY A 57 5.39 11.79 -20.19
CA GLY A 57 6.66 12.43 -20.56
C GLY A 57 6.93 13.86 -20.09
N GLU A 58 7.81 13.94 -19.09
CA GLU A 58 8.82 14.95 -18.77
C GLU A 58 9.00 16.18 -19.70
N LYS A 59 9.10 17.36 -19.07
CA LYS A 59 9.89 18.49 -19.57
C LYS A 59 10.60 19.19 -18.41
N TYR A 60 11.91 19.05 -18.31
CA TYR A 60 12.78 19.92 -17.54
C TYR A 60 13.07 21.18 -18.35
N LEU A 61 12.55 22.34 -17.95
CA LEU A 61 13.25 23.64 -17.97
C LEU A 61 12.41 24.72 -17.27
N GLY A 62 13.03 25.48 -16.36
CA GLY A 62 12.51 26.75 -15.87
C GLY A 62 12.51 26.92 -14.36
N ARG A 63 13.60 27.50 -13.81
CA ARG A 63 13.66 28.01 -12.43
C ARG A 63 12.79 29.27 -12.35
N ASN A 64 11.57 29.12 -11.84
CA ASN A 64 10.73 30.22 -11.37
C ASN A 64 10.66 30.13 -9.84
N THR A 65 11.10 31.18 -9.15
CA THR A 65 10.97 31.34 -7.69
C THR A 65 9.52 31.71 -7.35
N ASN A 66 8.62 30.74 -7.48
CA ASN A 66 7.34 30.69 -6.79
C ASN A 66 7.43 29.47 -5.87
N GLU A 67 7.94 29.67 -4.67
CA GLU A 67 8.07 28.58 -3.68
C GLU A 67 6.67 28.13 -3.27
N LYS A 68 6.15 27.13 -3.99
CA LYS A 68 4.92 26.42 -3.61
C LYS A 68 5.10 25.92 -2.18
N GLN A 69 4.22 26.33 -1.27
CA GLN A 69 4.26 25.83 0.10
C GLN A 69 4.05 24.32 0.06
N THR A 70 4.96 23.59 0.69
CA THR A 70 4.88 22.12 0.79
C THR A 70 4.53 21.74 2.21
N PHE A 71 3.62 20.78 2.35
CA PHE A 71 3.12 20.34 3.65
C PHE A 71 3.35 18.85 3.85
N ARG A 72 3.60 18.42 5.08
CA ARG A 72 3.64 17.00 5.45
C ARG A 72 2.41 16.67 6.27
N CYS A 73 1.97 15.41 6.18
CA CYS A 73 0.96 14.92 7.11
C CYS A 73 1.47 15.05 8.55
N SER A 74 0.62 15.52 9.47
CA SER A 74 0.94 15.50 10.91
C SER A 74 1.08 14.07 11.41
N ILE A 75 0.15 13.21 10.97
CA ILE A 75 0.19 11.75 11.11
C ILE A 75 -0.21 11.17 9.75
N SER A 76 0.60 10.27 9.22
CA SER A 76 0.30 9.58 7.97
C SER A 76 -0.59 8.37 8.22
N HIS A 77 -1.63 8.25 7.40
CA HIS A 77 -2.59 7.15 7.46
C HIS A 77 -2.59 6.37 6.13
N LEU A 78 -2.84 5.07 6.22
CA LEU A 78 -3.36 4.25 5.14
C LEU A 78 -4.89 4.19 5.27
N GLY A 79 -5.60 3.91 4.19
CA GLY A 79 -7.05 3.74 4.24
C GLY A 79 -7.60 3.07 2.99
N GLY A 80 -8.70 2.33 3.15
CA GLY A 80 -9.44 1.76 2.03
C GLY A 80 -10.07 2.82 1.12
N VAL A 81 -10.83 2.36 0.13
CA VAL A 81 -11.33 3.21 -0.97
C VAL A 81 -12.25 4.33 -0.46
N HIS A 82 -13.05 4.06 0.58
CA HIS A 82 -13.97 5.04 1.18
C HIS A 82 -13.26 6.18 1.91
N ILE A 83 -11.98 6.01 2.26
CA ILE A 83 -11.18 7.06 2.88
C ILE A 83 -10.58 7.95 1.79
N PRO A 84 -10.85 9.27 1.80
CA PRO A 84 -10.32 10.18 0.80
C PRO A 84 -8.80 10.26 0.90
N LEU A 85 -8.16 10.31 -0.27
CA LEU A 85 -6.72 10.51 -0.40
C LEU A 85 -6.32 11.98 -0.21
N GLY A 86 -5.12 12.21 0.32
CA GLY A 86 -4.49 13.52 0.37
C GLY A 86 -3.76 13.83 1.68
N TRP A 87 -3.58 15.13 1.93
CA TRP A 87 -2.90 15.62 3.11
C TRP A 87 -3.76 15.48 4.37
N SER A 88 -3.24 14.77 5.37
CA SER A 88 -3.83 14.63 6.70
C SER A 88 -3.27 15.67 7.66
N ASN A 89 -4.14 16.46 8.27
CA ASN A 89 -3.80 17.47 9.28
C ASN A 89 -4.69 17.30 10.53
N LEU A 90 -4.56 18.21 11.50
CA LEU A 90 -5.30 18.13 12.77
C LEU A 90 -6.83 18.21 12.61
N SER A 91 -7.33 18.84 11.54
CA SER A 91 -8.76 19.04 11.32
C SER A 91 -9.38 18.06 10.35
N LYS A 92 -8.59 17.49 9.43
CA LYS A 92 -9.06 16.58 8.38
C LYS A 92 -8.12 15.39 8.27
N ILE A 93 -8.67 14.22 8.56
CA ILE A 93 -7.96 12.95 8.43
C ILE A 93 -8.17 12.39 7.02
N LYS A 94 -7.08 12.02 6.36
CA LYS A 94 -7.06 11.47 5.01
C LYS A 94 -6.00 10.38 4.90
N ALA A 95 -6.20 9.44 3.99
CA ALA A 95 -5.16 8.49 3.62
C ALA A 95 -4.09 9.21 2.78
N CYS A 96 -2.82 9.07 3.13
CA CYS A 96 -1.74 9.82 2.48
C CYS A 96 -1.47 9.24 1.08
N ASP A 97 -1.52 10.08 0.05
CA ASP A 97 -1.21 9.74 -1.34
C ASP A 97 0.23 10.09 -1.76
N GLN A 98 0.96 10.79 -0.90
CA GLN A 98 2.35 11.19 -1.12
C GLN A 98 3.31 10.33 -0.29
N LEU A 99 3.03 9.04 -0.13
CA LEU A 99 3.88 8.16 0.69
C LEU A 99 5.18 7.78 -0.03
N LYS A 100 6.28 7.71 0.74
CA LYS A 100 7.59 7.22 0.31
C LYS A 100 8.10 6.18 1.30
N CYS A 101 8.67 5.10 0.79
CA CYS A 101 9.40 4.14 1.60
C CYS A 101 10.84 4.63 1.82
N THR A 102 11.31 4.68 3.06
CA THR A 102 12.70 5.04 3.40
C THR A 102 13.67 3.85 3.28
N SER A 103 13.16 2.64 3.02
CA SER A 103 14.01 1.44 2.83
C SER A 103 14.58 1.35 1.42
N CYS A 104 13.70 1.55 0.43
CA CYS A 104 14.03 1.43 -0.99
C CYS A 104 13.93 2.77 -1.72
N ASP A 105 13.72 3.86 -0.99
CA ASP A 105 13.60 5.23 -1.52
C ASP A 105 12.56 5.43 -2.64
N ASN A 106 11.58 4.55 -2.72
CA ASN A 106 10.55 4.57 -3.76
C ASN A 106 9.21 5.09 -3.23
N VAL A 107 8.41 5.65 -4.15
CA VAL A 107 7.03 6.07 -3.86
C VAL A 107 6.12 4.86 -3.68
N ILE A 108 5.06 5.01 -2.90
CA ILE A 108 4.08 3.92 -2.72
C ILE A 108 3.08 3.91 -3.87
N ILE A 109 2.91 2.76 -4.50
CA ILE A 109 1.88 2.49 -5.50
C ILE A 109 0.62 1.99 -4.80
N MET A 110 -0.53 2.49 -5.22
CA MET A 110 -1.85 2.15 -4.69
C MET A 110 -2.73 1.49 -5.75
N PHE A 111 -3.54 0.52 -5.35
CA PHE A 111 -4.59 -0.12 -6.15
C PHE A 111 -5.89 -0.14 -5.36
N GLU A 112 -6.98 0.33 -5.97
CA GLU A 112 -8.30 0.39 -5.35
C GLU A 112 -9.06 -0.92 -5.52
N ASP A 113 -9.99 -1.20 -4.62
CA ASP A 113 -10.80 -2.43 -4.55
C ASP A 113 -9.95 -3.70 -4.68
N SER A 114 -8.76 -3.68 -4.08
CA SER A 114 -7.73 -4.69 -4.30
C SER A 114 -7.00 -5.05 -3.02
N GLY A 115 -6.75 -6.35 -2.84
CA GLY A 115 -5.83 -6.89 -1.84
C GLY A 115 -4.71 -7.70 -2.50
N TRP A 116 -3.64 -8.00 -1.75
CA TRP A 116 -2.60 -8.90 -2.25
C TRP A 116 -3.04 -10.36 -2.08
N ARG A 117 -2.70 -11.21 -3.05
CA ARG A 117 -2.80 -12.67 -2.91
C ARG A 117 -1.65 -13.18 -2.03
N SER A 118 -1.76 -14.40 -1.52
CA SER A 118 -0.65 -15.07 -0.86
C SER A 118 0.53 -15.25 -1.84
N GLY A 119 1.75 -15.30 -1.28
CA GLY A 119 2.98 -15.44 -2.06
C GLY A 119 3.38 -14.20 -2.85
N VAL A 120 3.03 -13.00 -2.35
CA VAL A 120 3.69 -11.75 -2.72
C VAL A 120 4.88 -11.59 -1.80
N ASP A 121 6.07 -11.81 -2.33
CA ASP A 121 7.32 -11.72 -1.58
C ASP A 121 8.19 -10.54 -2.05
N TYR A 122 9.29 -10.35 -1.35
CA TYR A 122 10.29 -9.34 -1.69
C TYR A 122 10.79 -9.45 -3.14
N TYR A 123 11.00 -10.66 -3.66
CA TYR A 123 11.55 -10.86 -5.00
C TYR A 123 10.56 -10.46 -6.09
N PHE A 124 9.28 -10.81 -5.93
CA PHE A 124 8.20 -10.39 -6.82
C PHE A 124 8.09 -8.87 -6.86
N LEU A 125 8.06 -8.20 -5.70
CA LEU A 125 7.97 -6.75 -5.62
C LEU A 125 9.21 -6.09 -6.23
N ARG A 126 10.41 -6.60 -5.94
CA ARG A 126 11.67 -6.05 -6.46
C ARG A 126 11.75 -6.10 -7.97
N THR A 127 11.29 -7.21 -8.54
CA THR A 127 11.33 -7.48 -9.99
C THR A 127 10.27 -6.68 -10.74
N ASN A 128 9.09 -6.52 -10.17
CA ASN A 128 7.93 -6.00 -10.89
C ASN A 128 7.61 -4.53 -10.60
N TYR A 129 8.14 -3.95 -9.52
CA TYR A 129 7.97 -2.52 -9.26
C TYR A 129 8.76 -1.68 -10.29
N PRO A 130 8.20 -0.59 -10.87
CA PRO A 130 6.88 0.01 -10.60
C PRO A 130 5.77 -0.42 -11.58
N ASN A 131 5.95 -1.51 -12.33
CA ASN A 131 5.02 -1.94 -13.37
C ASN A 131 3.68 -2.42 -12.77
N ARG A 132 2.65 -1.57 -12.87
CA ARG A 132 1.30 -1.83 -12.35
C ARG A 132 0.63 -3.06 -12.97
N ILE A 133 0.92 -3.39 -14.23
CA ILE A 133 0.34 -4.56 -14.91
C ILE A 133 0.90 -5.83 -14.28
N ASN A 134 2.23 -5.90 -14.13
CA ASN A 134 2.88 -7.06 -13.53
C ASN A 134 2.52 -7.22 -12.05
N LEU A 135 2.53 -6.13 -11.28
CA LEU A 135 2.07 -6.13 -9.89
C LEU A 135 0.61 -6.59 -9.79
N GLY A 136 -0.24 -6.16 -10.73
CA GLY A 136 -1.65 -6.54 -10.79
C GLY A 136 -1.91 -8.04 -10.92
N THR A 137 -0.96 -8.82 -11.45
CA THR A 137 -1.10 -10.29 -11.58
C THR A 137 -1.23 -11.00 -10.23
N LYS A 138 -0.77 -10.38 -9.14
CA LYS A 138 -0.87 -10.89 -7.77
C LYS A 138 -1.92 -10.17 -6.91
N LEU A 139 -2.78 -9.35 -7.52
CA LEU A 139 -3.91 -8.75 -6.82
C LEU A 139 -5.13 -9.70 -6.84
N LYS A 140 -5.97 -9.58 -5.81
CA LYS A 140 -7.32 -10.13 -5.75
C LYS A 140 -8.32 -8.98 -5.64
N ASN A 141 -9.49 -9.15 -6.23
CA ASN A 141 -10.58 -8.20 -6.04
C ASN A 141 -11.01 -8.26 -4.57
N LEU A 142 -11.01 -7.11 -3.91
CA LEU A 142 -11.44 -6.98 -2.52
C LEU A 142 -12.06 -5.60 -2.34
N LYS A 143 -13.38 -5.54 -2.45
CA LYS A 143 -14.16 -4.30 -2.41
C LYS A 143 -13.94 -3.50 -1.13
N GLY A 144 -13.85 -2.19 -1.28
CA GLY A 144 -13.59 -1.26 -0.16
C GLY A 144 -12.14 -1.22 0.30
N SER A 145 -11.30 -2.19 -0.09
CA SER A 145 -9.89 -2.21 0.29
C SER A 145 -8.99 -1.46 -0.67
N ARG A 146 -7.84 -0.99 -0.17
CA ARG A 146 -6.77 -0.42 -0.99
C ARG A 146 -5.48 -1.17 -0.71
N ALA A 147 -4.88 -1.71 -1.78
CA ALA A 147 -3.57 -2.33 -1.73
C ALA A 147 -2.49 -1.28 -1.96
N TYR A 148 -1.43 -1.37 -1.16
CA TYR A 148 -0.26 -0.51 -1.17
C TYR A 148 0.99 -1.34 -1.36
N CYS A 149 1.96 -0.84 -2.13
CA CYS A 149 3.30 -1.43 -2.19
C CYS A 149 4.38 -0.44 -2.57
N CYS A 150 5.60 -0.76 -2.16
CA CYS A 150 6.82 -0.28 -2.80
C CYS A 150 7.61 -1.47 -3.33
N GLN A 151 8.85 -1.23 -3.73
CA GLN A 151 9.75 -2.29 -4.22
C GLN A 151 10.08 -3.36 -3.17
N CYS A 152 9.95 -3.07 -1.86
CA CYS A 152 10.39 -3.99 -0.82
C CYS A 152 9.28 -4.54 0.09
N THR A 153 8.12 -3.89 0.18
CA THR A 153 7.04 -4.28 1.08
C THR A 153 5.67 -4.00 0.46
N SER A 154 4.67 -4.78 0.87
CA SER A 154 3.29 -4.64 0.44
C SER A 154 2.32 -4.85 1.60
N ILE A 155 1.17 -4.18 1.56
CA ILE A 155 0.06 -4.35 2.51
C ILE A 155 -1.25 -3.98 1.82
N TRP A 156 -2.39 -4.38 2.36
CA TRP A 156 -3.68 -3.77 2.02
C TRP A 156 -4.46 -3.45 3.28
N VAL A 157 -5.35 -2.45 3.21
CA VAL A 157 -6.23 -2.06 4.31
C VAL A 157 -7.63 -1.74 3.80
N THR A 158 -8.65 -2.00 4.60
CA THR A 158 -10.04 -1.57 4.38
C THR A 158 -10.35 -0.32 5.18
N GLU A 159 -9.95 -0.31 6.45
CA GLU A 159 -10.16 0.81 7.37
C GLU A 159 -8.99 1.78 7.40
N LEU A 160 -9.22 2.92 8.05
CA LEU A 160 -8.17 3.89 8.32
C LEU A 160 -7.16 3.32 9.33
N VAL A 161 -5.89 3.23 8.95
CA VAL A 161 -4.81 2.73 9.82
C VAL A 161 -3.71 3.77 9.91
N ARG A 162 -3.26 4.07 11.12
CA ARG A 162 -2.12 4.98 11.31
C ARG A 162 -0.81 4.25 11.02
N LEU A 163 0.11 4.89 10.29
CA LEU A 163 1.38 4.25 9.94
C LEU A 163 2.27 3.95 11.17
N ASP A 164 2.14 4.69 12.26
CA ASP A 164 2.91 4.43 13.48
C ASP A 164 2.49 3.14 14.21
N GLN A 165 1.32 2.59 13.88
CA GLN A 165 0.89 1.27 14.34
C GLN A 165 1.49 0.12 13.51
N LEU A 166 2.21 0.44 12.42
CA LEU A 166 2.80 -0.50 11.47
C LEU A 166 4.31 -0.28 11.39
N PRO A 167 5.08 -0.57 12.46
CA PRO A 167 6.52 -0.29 12.53
C PRO A 167 7.36 -1.04 11.47
N GLN A 168 6.84 -2.13 10.92
CA GLN A 168 7.45 -2.85 9.80
C GLN A 168 7.45 -2.05 8.50
N LEU A 169 6.49 -1.12 8.34
CA LEU A 169 6.42 -0.22 7.20
C LEU A 169 7.27 1.01 7.49
N ARG A 170 8.46 1.04 6.89
CA ARG A 170 9.33 2.23 6.91
C ARG A 170 8.83 3.28 5.91
N TRP A 171 7.54 3.61 5.97
CA TRP A 171 6.87 4.54 5.05
C TRP A 171 6.58 5.87 5.74
N ILE A 172 6.75 6.98 5.01
CA ILE A 172 6.55 8.35 5.51
C ILE A 172 5.84 9.21 4.46
N CYS A 173 5.28 10.35 4.87
CA CYS A 173 4.82 11.38 3.95
C CYS A 173 6.01 12.08 3.25
N GLY A 174 6.05 12.00 1.93
CA GLY A 174 7.04 12.58 1.02
C GLY A 174 6.87 14.07 0.72
N LYS A 175 5.81 14.71 1.25
CA LYS A 175 5.34 16.10 1.05
C LYS A 175 4.22 16.24 0.01
N HIS A 176 3.20 17.01 0.34
CA HIS A 176 2.12 17.46 -0.54
C HIS A 176 2.43 18.87 -1.04
N ALA A 177 2.07 19.16 -2.30
CA ALA A 177 2.10 20.50 -2.86
C ALA A 177 0.70 21.12 -2.80
N GLN A 178 0.65 22.42 -2.49
CA GLN A 178 -0.54 23.25 -2.63
C GLN A 178 -0.50 24.06 -3.92
#